data_AF-A0A2G2E7Y8-F1
#
_entry.id   AF-A0A2G2E7Y8-F1
#
_cell.length_a   1.000
_cell.length_b   1.000
_cell.length_c   1.000
_cell.angle_alpha   90.00
_cell.angle_beta   90.00
_cell.angle_gamma   90.00
#
_symmetry.space_group_name_H-M   'P 1'
#
loop_
_entity.id
_entity.type
_entity.pdbx_description
1 polymer ?
#
loop_
_entity_poly.entity_id
_entity_poly.type
_entity_poly.pdbx_seq_one_letter_code
_entity_poly.pdbx_strand_id
1 'polypeptide(L)'
;MSLTKYYRTLGLTPGADQAAIRKAFRKLAMRYHPDKNPSAGAQAKFLIITEAYEILTGKKQAPTARGSRTRTPQPRPSHTGKPNKRADKTQAHRVHKAKERQEKQEKQEFEENERYFKQLTTGWRWKIMRWSAILGIILSMALITERFLPHHFTHDKITHYALKTGIASKGEIISTVNSEENKSYWISRISYELFGRHTRVYVRSSWIFHEPIQLISIGKVKNRSYDVHYTFFSNFGVMIFFFLLPLLTLMIKNRTIMFTIVHQTSFYGVNLLMLYFLLKNDHWAHLLTLGFF
;
A
#
# COMPACT_ATOMS: atom_id res chain seq x y z
N MET A 1 -16.74 -8.93 44.10
CA MET A 1 -15.54 -9.30 43.30
C MET A 1 -14.45 -8.28 43.58
N SER A 2 -13.22 -8.68 43.88
CA SER A 2 -12.12 -7.76 44.21
C SER A 2 -11.41 -7.23 42.96
N LEU A 3 -10.94 -5.97 43.00
CA LEU A 3 -10.15 -5.34 41.92
C LEU A 3 -8.92 -6.16 41.51
N THR A 4 -8.37 -6.94 42.45
CA THR A 4 -7.29 -7.91 42.28
C THR A 4 -7.51 -8.88 41.11
N LYS A 5 -8.78 -9.27 40.85
CA LYS A 5 -9.10 -10.18 39.73
C LYS A 5 -8.80 -9.54 38.38
N TYR A 6 -9.09 -8.24 38.21
CA TYR A 6 -8.86 -7.53 36.95
C TYR A 6 -7.37 -7.30 36.68
N TYR A 7 -6.58 -7.03 37.73
CA TYR A 7 -5.12 -6.98 37.61
C TYR A 7 -4.56 -8.33 37.15
N ARG A 8 -5.03 -9.44 37.75
CA ARG A 8 -4.64 -10.80 37.32
C ARG A 8 -5.05 -11.12 35.88
N THR A 9 -6.22 -10.69 35.43
CA THR A 9 -6.66 -10.84 34.04
C THR A 9 -5.70 -10.18 33.05
N LEU A 10 -5.12 -9.04 33.40
CA LEU A 10 -4.10 -8.36 32.59
C LEU A 10 -2.67 -8.88 32.84
N GLY A 11 -2.49 -9.87 33.72
CA GLY A 11 -1.17 -10.39 34.10
C GLY A 11 -0.33 -9.41 34.93
N LEU A 12 -0.98 -8.51 35.68
CA LEU A 12 -0.34 -7.49 36.49
C LEU A 12 -0.53 -7.77 37.99
N THR A 13 0.37 -7.22 38.80
CA THR A 13 0.22 -7.18 40.25
C THR A 13 -0.84 -6.15 40.66
N PRO A 14 -1.58 -6.39 41.75
CA PRO A 14 -2.51 -5.39 42.29
C PRO A 14 -1.77 -4.10 42.64
N GLY A 15 -2.29 -2.95 42.19
CA GLY A 15 -1.65 -1.65 42.41
C GLY A 15 -0.65 -1.23 41.33
N ALA A 16 -0.58 -1.96 40.20
CA ALA A 16 0.22 -1.53 39.05
C ALA A 16 -0.26 -0.17 38.51
N ASP A 17 0.70 0.69 38.13
CA ASP A 17 0.41 2.03 37.60
C ASP A 17 -0.37 1.98 36.27
N GLN A 18 -1.10 3.06 35.96
CA GLN A 18 -1.89 3.19 34.73
C GLN A 18 -1.05 2.98 33.47
N ALA A 19 0.23 3.38 33.46
CA ALA A 19 1.13 3.12 32.35
C ALA A 19 1.34 1.61 32.13
N ALA A 20 1.46 0.83 33.20
CA ALA A 20 1.59 -0.63 33.15
C ALA A 20 0.30 -1.30 32.68
N ILE A 21 -0.87 -0.84 33.17
CA ILE A 21 -2.20 -1.30 32.73
C ILE A 21 -2.38 -1.10 31.21
N ARG A 22 -2.05 0.09 30.69
CA ARG A 22 -2.12 0.40 29.24
C ARG A 22 -1.17 -0.46 28.42
N LYS A 23 0.04 -0.74 28.93
CA LYS A 23 1.03 -1.58 28.24
C LYS A 23 0.59 -3.04 28.17
N ALA A 24 0.09 -3.59 29.27
CA ALA A 24 -0.41 -4.96 29.34
C ALA A 24 -1.64 -5.17 28.44
N PHE A 25 -2.59 -4.22 28.45
CA PHE A 25 -3.75 -4.25 27.58
C PHE A 25 -3.36 -4.28 26.10
N ARG A 26 -2.46 -3.39 25.65
CA ARG A 26 -1.99 -3.37 24.25
C ARG A 26 -1.38 -4.71 23.81
N LYS A 27 -0.56 -5.31 24.67
CA LYS A 27 0.08 -6.61 24.39
C LYS A 27 -0.95 -7.74 24.25
N LEU A 28 -1.94 -7.80 25.13
CA LEU A 28 -2.98 -8.83 25.12
C LEU A 28 -4.02 -8.61 24.02
N ALA A 29 -4.38 -7.36 23.73
CA ALA A 29 -5.31 -6.99 22.66
C ALA A 29 -4.77 -7.39 21.29
N MET A 30 -3.47 -7.19 21.02
CA MET A 30 -2.87 -7.65 19.75
C MET A 30 -2.84 -9.18 19.62
N ARG A 31 -2.72 -9.90 20.74
CA ARG A 31 -2.64 -11.38 20.76
C ARG A 31 -4.01 -12.05 20.58
N TYR A 32 -5.07 -11.42 21.07
CA TYR A 32 -6.43 -11.96 21.06
C TYR A 32 -7.39 -11.17 20.15
N HIS A 33 -6.87 -10.32 19.25
CA HIS A 33 -7.69 -9.59 18.31
C HIS A 33 -8.44 -10.55 17.38
N PRO A 34 -9.76 -10.43 17.21
CA PRO A 34 -10.56 -11.35 16.39
C PRO A 34 -10.07 -11.43 14.94
N ASP A 35 -9.65 -10.31 14.34
CA ASP A 35 -9.10 -10.32 12.96
C ASP A 35 -7.73 -10.99 12.82
N LYS A 36 -6.94 -11.08 13.91
CA LYS A 36 -5.56 -11.63 13.86
C LYS A 36 -5.45 -13.02 14.45
N ASN A 37 -6.46 -13.47 15.20
CA ASN A 37 -6.46 -14.76 15.89
C ASN A 37 -7.81 -15.48 15.66
N PRO A 38 -7.87 -16.45 14.73
CA PRO A 38 -9.10 -17.17 14.39
C PRO A 38 -9.49 -18.26 15.41
N SER A 39 -8.87 -18.31 16.59
CA SER A 39 -9.23 -19.30 17.61
C SER A 39 -10.62 -19.02 18.20
N ALA A 40 -11.44 -20.07 18.33
CA ALA A 40 -12.80 -20.01 18.90
C ALA A 40 -12.88 -19.39 20.31
N GLY A 41 -11.76 -19.34 21.05
CA GLY A 41 -11.67 -18.71 22.37
C GLY A 41 -11.08 -17.30 22.40
N ALA A 42 -10.63 -16.75 21.26
CA ALA A 42 -9.97 -15.44 21.20
C ALA A 42 -10.94 -14.30 21.51
N GLN A 43 -12.14 -14.34 20.95
CA GLN A 43 -13.19 -13.33 21.17
C GLN A 43 -13.63 -13.25 22.64
N ALA A 44 -13.84 -14.39 23.30
CA ALA A 44 -14.21 -14.43 24.72
C ALA A 44 -13.10 -13.87 25.62
N LYS A 45 -11.83 -14.21 25.33
CA LYS A 45 -10.68 -13.68 26.07
C LYS A 45 -10.52 -12.17 25.84
N PHE A 46 -10.70 -11.70 24.61
CA PHE A 46 -10.63 -10.28 24.28
C PHE A 46 -11.68 -9.45 25.04
N LEU A 47 -12.90 -9.97 25.19
CA LEU A 47 -13.96 -9.31 25.94
C LEU A 47 -13.60 -9.18 27.44
N ILE A 48 -13.05 -10.25 28.03
CA ILE A 48 -12.62 -10.27 29.45
C ILE A 48 -11.43 -9.32 29.69
N ILE A 49 -10.49 -9.24 28.74
CA ILE A 49 -9.32 -8.32 28.79
C ILE A 49 -9.79 -6.86 28.70
N THR A 50 -10.74 -6.57 27.81
CA THR A 50 -11.31 -5.23 27.61
C THR A 50 -12.06 -4.78 28.85
N GLU A 51 -12.89 -5.65 29.43
CA GLU A 51 -13.62 -5.36 30.67
C GLU A 51 -12.67 -5.09 31.84
N ALA A 52 -11.59 -5.87 31.98
CA ALA A 52 -10.59 -5.64 33.02
C ALA A 52 -9.90 -4.27 32.85
N TYR A 53 -9.57 -3.89 31.62
CA TYR A 53 -8.97 -2.58 31.33
C TYR A 53 -9.92 -1.42 31.64
N GLU A 54 -11.19 -1.52 31.24
CA GLU A 54 -12.19 -0.48 31.49
C GLU A 54 -12.44 -0.26 32.99
N ILE A 55 -12.45 -1.33 33.78
CA ILE A 55 -12.64 -1.25 35.22
C ILE A 55 -11.40 -0.66 35.92
N LEU A 56 -10.21 -1.05 35.50
CA LEU A 56 -8.96 -0.54 36.08
C LEU A 56 -8.63 0.91 35.66
N THR A 57 -9.16 1.36 34.52
CA THR A 57 -9.02 2.74 34.05
C THR A 57 -10.17 3.66 34.46
N GLY A 58 -11.14 3.15 35.22
CA GLY A 58 -12.29 3.92 35.71
C GLY A 58 -13.34 4.24 34.65
N LYS A 59 -13.23 3.70 33.44
CA LYS A 59 -14.23 3.85 32.36
C LYS A 59 -15.53 3.10 32.67
N LYS A 60 -15.45 2.04 33.48
CA LYS A 60 -16.58 1.22 33.90
C LYS A 60 -16.49 0.95 35.41
N GLN A 61 -17.59 1.06 36.13
CA GLN A 61 -17.60 0.74 37.56
C GLN A 61 -17.58 -0.79 37.74
N ALA A 62 -16.71 -1.27 38.64
CA ALA A 62 -16.74 -2.67 39.04
C ALA A 62 -18.14 -3.00 39.60
N PRO A 63 -18.72 -4.18 39.31
CA PRO A 63 -19.98 -4.60 39.91
C PRO A 63 -19.83 -4.60 41.44
N THR A 64 -20.35 -3.56 42.09
CA THR A 64 -20.31 -3.43 43.54
C THR A 64 -21.29 -4.45 44.10
N ALA A 65 -20.77 -5.37 44.91
CA ALA A 65 -21.59 -6.28 45.69
C ALA A 65 -22.27 -5.47 46.81
N ARG A 66 -23.41 -4.85 46.51
CA ARG A 66 -24.31 -4.34 47.54
C ARG A 66 -25.46 -5.35 47.66
N GLY A 67 -25.41 -6.16 48.72
CA GLY A 67 -26.51 -7.06 49.12
C GLY A 67 -26.15 -8.51 49.42
N SER A 68 -25.09 -8.79 50.19
CA SER A 68 -24.91 -10.11 50.79
C SER A 68 -25.82 -10.26 52.02
N ARG A 69 -27.09 -10.62 51.80
CA ARG A 69 -27.86 -11.34 52.82
C ARG A 69 -27.48 -12.80 52.71
N THR A 70 -26.79 -13.31 53.72
CA THR A 70 -26.51 -14.75 53.91
C THR A 70 -27.84 -15.48 54.01
N ARG A 71 -28.31 -16.09 52.91
CA ARG A 71 -29.30 -17.17 52.98
C ARG A 71 -28.53 -18.47 52.94
N THR A 72 -28.58 -19.18 54.06
CA THR A 72 -28.27 -20.60 54.21
C THR A 72 -28.79 -21.39 53.00
N PRO A 73 -27.99 -22.30 52.41
CA PRO A 73 -28.47 -23.14 51.31
C PRO A 73 -29.48 -24.15 51.86
N GLN A 74 -30.77 -23.78 51.81
CA GLN A 74 -31.86 -24.73 51.96
C GLN A 74 -31.89 -25.63 50.70
N PRO A 75 -32.14 -26.94 50.84
CA PRO A 75 -32.28 -27.83 49.69
C PRO A 75 -33.42 -27.31 48.81
N ARG A 76 -33.11 -26.89 47.58
CA ARG A 76 -34.14 -26.55 46.60
C ARG A 76 -34.86 -27.85 46.22
N PRO A 77 -36.20 -27.90 46.23
CA PRO A 77 -36.92 -28.97 45.55
C PRO A 77 -36.48 -28.97 44.09
N SER A 78 -36.21 -30.14 43.55
CA SER A 78 -36.00 -30.37 42.12
C SER A 78 -37.27 -30.03 41.36
N HIS A 79 -37.50 -28.75 41.12
CA HIS A 79 -38.44 -28.31 40.09
C HIS A 79 -37.69 -28.33 38.76
N THR A 80 -38.02 -29.34 37.96
CA THR A 80 -37.99 -29.30 36.50
C THR A 80 -38.75 -28.07 36.01
N GLY A 81 -38.08 -26.92 36.03
CA GLY A 81 -38.63 -25.66 35.54
C GLY A 81 -38.84 -25.78 34.04
N LYS A 82 -40.11 -25.90 33.62
CA LYS A 82 -40.51 -25.75 32.22
C LYS A 82 -39.87 -24.47 31.66
N PRO A 83 -39.34 -24.49 30.42
CA PRO A 83 -38.61 -23.35 29.85
C PRO A 83 -39.50 -22.10 29.91
N ASN A 84 -38.98 -21.01 30.47
CA ASN A 84 -39.69 -19.74 30.59
C ASN A 84 -39.85 -19.11 29.19
N LYS A 85 -40.90 -19.52 28.47
CA LYS A 85 -41.22 -19.11 27.09
C LYS A 85 -41.25 -17.59 26.88
N ARG A 86 -41.41 -16.77 27.94
CA ARG A 86 -41.44 -15.30 27.84
C ARG A 86 -40.06 -14.67 27.70
N ALA A 87 -39.04 -15.19 28.40
CA ALA A 87 -37.66 -14.68 28.33
C ALA A 87 -37.01 -15.02 26.97
N ASP A 88 -37.31 -16.21 26.46
CA ASP A 88 -36.82 -16.70 25.16
C ASP A 88 -37.42 -15.89 23.98
N LYS A 89 -38.72 -15.57 24.05
CA LYS A 89 -39.39 -14.65 23.10
C LYS A 89 -38.79 -13.25 23.10
N THR A 90 -38.33 -12.74 24.25
CA THR A 90 -37.73 -11.40 24.33
C THR A 90 -36.32 -11.36 23.73
N GLN A 91 -35.55 -12.44 23.86
CA GLN A 91 -34.24 -12.56 23.22
C GLN A 91 -34.36 -12.75 21.71
N ALA A 92 -35.26 -13.63 21.25
CA ALA A 92 -35.56 -13.81 19.82
C ALA A 92 -35.99 -12.50 19.15
N HIS A 93 -36.85 -11.71 19.81
CA HIS A 93 -37.28 -10.41 19.29
C HIS A 93 -36.13 -9.41 19.16
N ARG A 94 -35.17 -9.40 20.10
CA ARG A 94 -33.97 -8.54 20.02
C ARG A 94 -33.06 -8.95 18.87
N VAL A 95 -32.86 -10.25 18.66
CA VAL A 95 -32.05 -10.78 17.55
C VAL A 95 -32.70 -10.45 16.22
N HIS A 96 -34.02 -10.65 16.09
CA HIS A 96 -34.77 -10.29 14.88
C HIS A 96 -34.66 -8.79 14.56
N LYS A 97 -34.87 -7.93 15.56
CA LYS A 97 -34.74 -6.47 15.41
C LYS A 97 -33.29 -6.04 15.11
N ALA A 98 -32.29 -6.73 15.63
CA ALA A 98 -30.89 -6.50 15.29
C ALA A 98 -30.60 -6.88 13.83
N LYS A 99 -31.13 -8.02 13.37
CA LYS A 99 -31.02 -8.47 11.99
C LYS A 99 -31.72 -7.52 11.01
N GLU A 100 -32.94 -7.07 11.31
CA GLU A 100 -33.64 -6.06 10.51
C GLU A 100 -32.85 -4.75 10.38
N ARG A 101 -32.14 -4.34 11.43
CA ARG A 101 -31.27 -3.14 11.39
C ARG A 101 -30.06 -3.36 10.51
N GLN A 102 -29.44 -4.53 10.59
CA GLN A 102 -28.32 -4.90 9.71
C GLN A 102 -28.77 -4.94 8.25
N GLU A 103 -29.89 -5.61 7.94
CA GLU A 103 -30.43 -5.66 6.58
C GLU A 103 -30.78 -4.27 6.03
N LYS A 104 -31.28 -3.36 6.88
CA LYS A 104 -31.52 -1.96 6.50
C LYS A 104 -30.22 -1.20 6.23
N GLN A 105 -29.20 -1.39 7.06
CA GLN A 105 -27.87 -0.78 6.87
C GLN A 105 -27.22 -1.28 5.59
N GLU A 106 -27.21 -2.59 5.35
CA GLU A 106 -26.65 -3.20 4.13
C GLU A 106 -27.34 -2.69 2.87
N LYS A 107 -28.67 -2.51 2.90
CA LYS A 107 -29.41 -1.89 1.78
C LYS A 107 -29.00 -0.45 1.54
N GLN A 108 -28.87 0.35 2.61
CA GLN A 108 -28.42 1.74 2.50
C GLN A 108 -26.99 1.83 1.95
N GLU A 109 -26.07 1.02 2.47
CA GLU A 109 -24.69 0.92 1.98
C GLU A 109 -24.65 0.47 0.51
N PHE A 110 -25.50 -0.48 0.10
CA PHE A 110 -25.61 -0.91 -1.29
C PHE A 110 -26.08 0.23 -2.21
N GLU A 111 -27.12 0.96 -1.81
CA GLU A 111 -27.64 2.10 -2.56
C GLU A 111 -26.64 3.26 -2.65
N GLU A 112 -25.92 3.54 -1.56
CA GLU A 112 -24.82 4.53 -1.54
C GLU A 112 -23.68 4.11 -2.46
N ASN A 113 -23.22 2.86 -2.38
CA ASN A 113 -22.19 2.31 -3.24
C ASN A 113 -22.60 2.34 -4.72
N GLU A 114 -23.87 2.04 -5.03
CA GLU A 114 -24.38 2.13 -6.41
C GLU A 114 -24.40 3.57 -6.92
N ARG A 115 -24.87 4.52 -6.11
CA ARG A 115 -24.85 5.95 -6.46
C ARG A 115 -23.44 6.43 -6.71
N TYR A 116 -22.51 6.09 -5.83
CA TYR A 116 -21.11 6.47 -5.96
C TYR A 116 -20.45 5.85 -7.20
N PHE A 117 -20.71 4.57 -7.46
CA PHE A 117 -20.23 3.89 -8.68
C PHE A 117 -20.76 4.55 -9.95
N LYS A 118 -22.05 4.93 -9.99
CA LYS A 118 -22.65 5.67 -11.11
C LYS A 118 -21.96 7.02 -11.29
N GLN A 119 -21.67 7.75 -10.22
CA GLN A 119 -20.93 9.02 -10.31
C GLN A 119 -19.52 8.86 -10.88
N LEU A 120 -18.79 7.79 -10.53
CA LEU A 120 -17.45 7.53 -11.07
C LEU A 120 -17.46 7.10 -12.54
N THR A 121 -18.46 6.32 -12.95
CA THR A 121 -18.53 5.74 -14.30
C THR A 121 -19.28 6.60 -15.32
N THR A 122 -19.70 7.80 -14.94
CA THR A 122 -20.44 8.73 -15.80
C THR A 122 -19.76 10.09 -15.90
N GLY A 123 -20.19 10.90 -16.89
CA GLY A 123 -19.71 12.26 -17.08
C GLY A 123 -18.31 12.38 -17.71
N TRP A 124 -17.70 13.54 -17.51
CA TRP A 124 -16.41 13.89 -18.14
C TRP A 124 -15.22 13.11 -17.57
N ARG A 125 -15.24 12.81 -16.26
CA ARG A 125 -14.15 12.07 -15.59
C ARG A 125 -13.96 10.67 -16.20
N TRP A 126 -15.06 10.01 -16.56
CA TRP A 126 -15.02 8.73 -17.25
C TRP A 126 -14.47 8.83 -18.69
N LYS A 127 -14.73 9.94 -19.39
CA LYS A 127 -14.11 10.21 -20.70
C LYS A 127 -12.60 10.38 -20.57
N ILE A 128 -12.13 11.13 -19.56
CA ILE A 128 -10.70 11.25 -19.25
C ILE A 128 -10.09 9.86 -19.00
N MET A 129 -10.76 9.00 -18.23
CA MET A 129 -10.28 7.63 -17.98
C MET A 129 -10.10 6.82 -19.27
N ARG A 130 -11.01 6.96 -20.24
CA ARG A 130 -10.89 6.32 -21.56
C ARG A 130 -9.70 6.86 -22.36
N TRP A 131 -9.52 8.17 -22.42
CA TRP A 131 -8.37 8.79 -23.09
C TRP A 131 -7.05 8.42 -22.43
N SER A 132 -7.03 8.38 -21.10
CA SER A 132 -5.90 7.92 -20.29
C SER A 132 -5.54 6.46 -20.62
N ALA A 133 -6.52 5.58 -20.77
CA ALA A 133 -6.28 4.20 -21.17
C ALA A 133 -5.69 4.10 -22.59
N ILE A 134 -6.19 4.88 -23.55
CA ILE A 134 -5.64 4.93 -24.91
C ILE A 134 -4.19 5.43 -24.89
N LEU A 135 -3.92 6.53 -24.19
CA LEU A 135 -2.57 7.07 -24.03
C LEU A 135 -1.63 6.06 -23.37
N GLY A 136 -2.08 5.39 -22.32
CA GLY A 136 -1.33 4.35 -21.62
C GLY A 136 -0.97 3.16 -22.51
N ILE A 137 -1.87 2.73 -23.41
CA ILE A 137 -1.59 1.70 -24.41
C ILE A 137 -0.53 2.19 -25.40
N ILE A 138 -0.66 3.43 -25.93
CA ILE A 138 0.30 4.01 -26.88
C ILE A 138 1.69 4.09 -26.25
N LEU A 139 1.80 4.63 -25.02
CA LEU A 139 3.07 4.72 -24.30
C LEU A 139 3.67 3.34 -24.01
N SER A 140 2.84 2.37 -23.61
CA SER A 140 3.30 0.99 -23.39
C SER A 140 3.83 0.37 -24.68
N MET A 141 3.15 0.59 -25.80
CA MET A 141 3.58 0.10 -27.12
C MET A 141 4.87 0.78 -27.59
N ALA A 142 5.04 2.07 -27.33
CA ALA A 142 6.28 2.80 -27.62
C ALA A 142 7.46 2.24 -26.81
N LEU A 143 7.29 2.02 -25.50
CA LEU A 143 8.33 1.42 -24.64
C LEU A 143 8.73 0.00 -25.08
N ILE A 144 7.77 -0.79 -25.55
CA ILE A 144 8.06 -2.14 -26.09
C ILE A 144 8.82 -2.03 -27.41
N THR A 145 8.35 -1.19 -28.33
CA THR A 145 8.94 -1.02 -29.67
C THR A 145 10.38 -0.53 -29.59
N GLU A 146 10.66 0.41 -28.71
CA GLU A 146 11.99 1.00 -28.57
C GLU A 146 13.07 -0.02 -28.20
N ARG A 147 12.70 -1.12 -27.54
CA ARG A 147 13.65 -2.18 -27.20
C ARG A 147 14.21 -2.91 -28.43
N PHE A 148 13.48 -2.87 -29.53
CA PHE A 148 13.88 -3.49 -30.80
C PHE A 148 14.52 -2.48 -31.77
N LEU A 149 14.43 -1.19 -31.47
CA LEU A 149 15.01 -0.14 -32.28
C LEU A 149 16.53 -0.03 -32.06
N PRO A 150 17.25 0.55 -33.05
CA PRO A 150 18.67 0.87 -32.90
C PRO A 150 18.89 1.89 -31.78
N HIS A 151 20.16 2.14 -31.44
CA HIS A 151 20.51 3.03 -30.32
C HIS A 151 21.22 4.28 -30.84
N HIS A 152 20.96 5.43 -30.22
CA HIS A 152 21.72 6.64 -30.47
C HIS A 152 23.01 6.65 -29.65
N PHE A 153 24.05 7.23 -30.22
CA PHE A 153 25.33 7.43 -29.56
C PHE A 153 25.64 8.92 -29.56
N THR A 154 25.62 9.51 -28.38
CA THR A 154 26.02 10.90 -28.18
C THR A 154 27.31 10.95 -27.37
N HIS A 155 28.02 12.05 -27.46
CA HIS A 155 29.23 12.26 -26.68
C HIS A 155 28.92 13.14 -25.48
N ASP A 156 29.53 12.83 -24.35
CA ASP A 156 29.39 13.62 -23.15
C ASP A 156 30.74 13.70 -22.42
N LYS A 157 30.91 14.71 -21.57
CA LYS A 157 32.12 14.93 -20.78
C LYS A 157 31.78 14.93 -19.31
N ILE A 158 32.44 14.02 -18.60
CA ILE A 158 32.21 13.79 -17.18
C ILE A 158 33.07 14.73 -16.36
N THR A 159 32.44 15.41 -15.38
CA THR A 159 33.09 16.43 -14.55
C THR A 159 33.29 15.96 -13.11
N HIS A 160 32.31 15.24 -12.55
CA HIS A 160 32.31 14.87 -11.14
C HIS A 160 31.75 13.46 -10.92
N TYR A 161 32.15 12.81 -9.83
CA TYR A 161 31.61 11.51 -9.42
C TYR A 161 31.60 11.33 -7.91
N ALA A 162 30.67 10.50 -7.43
CA ALA A 162 30.65 10.01 -6.07
C ALA A 162 30.54 8.48 -6.07
N LEU A 163 31.45 7.82 -5.35
CA LEU A 163 31.53 6.36 -5.27
C LEU A 163 30.57 5.81 -4.22
N LYS A 164 30.07 4.59 -4.47
CA LYS A 164 29.29 3.79 -3.49
C LYS A 164 28.11 4.56 -2.88
N THR A 165 27.36 5.27 -3.73
CA THR A 165 26.23 6.10 -3.30
C THR A 165 24.99 5.29 -2.93
N GLY A 166 24.91 4.03 -3.34
CA GLY A 166 23.79 3.16 -2.98
C GLY A 166 23.92 1.74 -3.53
N ILE A 167 22.78 1.05 -3.56
CA ILE A 167 22.66 -0.33 -4.05
C ILE A 167 21.49 -0.42 -5.04
N ALA A 168 21.75 -0.94 -6.25
CA ALA A 168 20.72 -1.21 -7.24
C ALA A 168 19.90 -2.46 -6.87
N SER A 169 18.75 -2.65 -7.53
CA SER A 169 17.81 -3.77 -7.29
C SER A 169 18.47 -5.16 -7.34
N LYS A 170 19.58 -5.31 -8.08
CA LYS A 170 20.36 -6.57 -8.20
C LYS A 170 21.55 -6.69 -7.23
N GLY A 171 21.63 -5.83 -6.21
CA GLY A 171 22.74 -5.84 -5.25
C GLY A 171 24.04 -5.20 -5.77
N GLU A 172 24.01 -4.59 -6.96
CA GLU A 172 25.17 -3.90 -7.52
C GLU A 172 25.40 -2.57 -6.79
N ILE A 173 26.66 -2.30 -6.45
CA ILE A 173 27.06 -1.01 -5.90
C ILE A 173 26.99 0.03 -7.02
N ILE A 174 26.18 1.06 -6.78
CA ILE A 174 26.00 2.18 -7.70
C ILE A 174 26.80 3.39 -7.24
N SER A 175 27.19 4.19 -8.21
CA SER A 175 27.94 5.44 -8.04
C SER A 175 27.28 6.49 -8.91
N THR A 176 27.30 7.75 -8.47
CA THR A 176 26.76 8.86 -9.27
C THR A 176 27.87 9.51 -10.06
N VAL A 177 27.52 9.93 -11.26
CA VAL A 177 28.42 10.57 -12.21
C VAL A 177 27.71 11.76 -12.82
N ASN A 178 28.32 12.93 -12.74
CA ASN A 178 27.76 14.16 -13.27
C ASN A 178 28.53 14.60 -14.52
N SER A 179 27.78 15.09 -15.49
CA SER A 179 28.27 15.59 -16.76
C SER A 179 28.35 17.12 -16.77
N GLU A 180 29.13 17.65 -17.72
CA GLU A 180 29.22 19.07 -18.06
C GLU A 180 27.86 19.66 -18.48
N GLU A 181 26.97 18.86 -19.07
CA GLU A 181 25.60 19.25 -19.43
C GLU A 181 24.62 19.19 -18.25
N ASN A 182 25.13 19.15 -17.01
CA ASN A 182 24.34 19.03 -15.78
C ASN A 182 23.46 17.76 -15.70
N LYS A 183 23.82 16.74 -16.49
CA LYS A 183 23.18 15.41 -16.45
C LYS A 183 23.79 14.57 -15.34
N SER A 184 22.96 13.83 -14.62
CA SER A 184 23.39 12.93 -13.54
C SER A 184 23.06 11.48 -13.92
N TYR A 185 24.09 10.63 -13.91
CA TYR A 185 24.00 9.21 -14.24
C TYR A 185 24.28 8.36 -13.02
N TRP A 186 23.44 7.36 -12.80
CA TRP A 186 23.64 6.34 -11.76
C TRP A 186 24.23 5.11 -12.41
N ILE A 187 25.52 4.87 -12.22
CA ILE A 187 26.21 3.76 -12.88
C ILE A 187 26.68 2.71 -11.91
N SER A 188 26.74 1.47 -12.38
CA SER A 188 27.38 0.36 -11.68
C SER A 188 28.83 0.19 -12.12
N ARG A 189 29.62 -0.49 -11.27
CA ARG A 189 30.97 -0.99 -11.63
C ARG A 189 31.93 0.11 -12.10
N ILE A 190 31.86 1.28 -11.49
CA ILE A 190 32.74 2.41 -11.77
C ILE A 190 34.22 2.01 -11.62
N SER A 191 35.05 2.38 -12.58
CA SER A 191 36.47 2.09 -12.58
C SER A 191 37.30 3.36 -12.74
N TYR A 192 38.57 3.31 -12.34
CA TYR A 192 39.50 4.44 -12.49
C TYR A 192 39.70 4.83 -13.97
N GLU A 193 39.42 3.94 -14.93
CA GLU A 193 39.55 4.22 -16.37
C GLU A 193 38.53 5.25 -16.86
N LEU A 194 37.36 5.32 -16.22
CA LEU A 194 36.30 6.29 -16.56
C LEU A 194 36.74 7.74 -16.32
N PHE A 195 37.73 7.97 -15.45
CA PHE A 195 38.15 9.31 -15.00
C PHE A 195 39.64 9.59 -15.11
N GLY A 196 40.50 8.57 -15.18
CA GLY A 196 41.94 8.74 -15.03
C GLY A 196 42.67 9.24 -16.28
N ARG A 197 42.11 9.07 -17.49
CA ARG A 197 42.81 9.41 -18.74
C ARG A 197 41.93 10.07 -19.82
N HIS A 198 40.63 9.77 -19.86
CA HIS A 198 39.67 10.37 -20.79
C HIS A 198 38.34 10.62 -20.09
N THR A 199 37.99 11.89 -19.88
CA THR A 199 36.68 12.30 -19.30
C THR A 199 35.55 12.29 -20.33
N ARG A 200 35.89 12.16 -21.62
CA ARG A 200 34.91 12.01 -22.70
C ARG A 200 34.41 10.58 -22.75
N VAL A 201 33.10 10.44 -22.75
CA VAL A 201 32.39 9.16 -22.83
C VAL A 201 31.36 9.22 -23.96
N TYR A 202 30.97 8.05 -24.45
CA TYR A 202 29.81 7.93 -25.32
C TYR A 202 28.62 7.49 -24.47
N VAL A 203 27.51 8.19 -24.60
CA VAL A 203 26.23 7.81 -24.02
C VAL A 203 25.47 7.04 -25.09
N ARG A 204 25.24 5.75 -24.82
CA ARG A 204 24.33 4.93 -25.60
C ARG A 204 22.93 5.15 -25.05
N SER A 205 22.08 5.80 -25.83
CA SER A 205 20.69 6.12 -25.48
C SER A 205 19.70 5.29 -26.29
N SER A 206 18.49 5.17 -25.76
CA SER A 206 17.35 4.59 -26.46
C SER A 206 16.91 5.49 -27.64
N TRP A 207 16.20 4.91 -28.62
CA TRP A 207 15.86 5.62 -29.86
C TRP A 207 14.78 6.69 -29.69
N ILE A 208 13.61 6.28 -29.19
CA ILE A 208 12.40 7.11 -29.15
C ILE A 208 12.47 8.12 -28.01
N PHE A 209 12.93 7.72 -26.83
CA PHE A 209 12.91 8.56 -25.63
C PHE A 209 14.29 9.09 -25.24
N HIS A 210 15.35 8.75 -25.97
CA HIS A 210 16.72 9.20 -25.69
C HIS A 210 17.21 8.88 -24.27
N GLU A 211 16.60 7.89 -23.59
CA GLU A 211 16.94 7.51 -22.23
C GLU A 211 18.32 6.85 -22.20
N PRO A 212 19.23 7.29 -21.31
CA PRO A 212 20.59 6.77 -21.27
C PRO A 212 20.59 5.32 -20.78
N ILE A 213 21.19 4.43 -21.55
CA ILE A 213 21.26 3.00 -21.23
C ILE A 213 22.65 2.64 -20.71
N GLN A 214 23.69 3.11 -21.39
CA GLN A 214 25.08 2.80 -21.03
C GLN A 214 26.00 4.00 -21.26
N LEU A 215 26.97 4.18 -20.38
CA LEU A 215 28.13 5.03 -20.62
C LEU A 215 29.28 4.18 -21.13
N ILE A 216 29.94 4.59 -22.20
CA ILE A 216 31.06 3.88 -22.80
C ILE A 216 32.29 4.78 -22.69
N SER A 217 33.25 4.37 -21.86
CA SER A 217 34.56 5.00 -21.77
C SER A 217 35.48 4.40 -22.83
N ILE A 218 36.13 5.26 -23.61
CA ILE A 218 37.15 4.86 -24.57
C ILE A 218 38.49 4.77 -23.85
N GLY A 219 39.03 3.55 -23.77
CA GLY A 219 40.39 3.30 -23.34
C GLY A 219 41.34 3.12 -24.53
N LYS A 220 42.65 3.28 -24.32
CA LYS A 220 43.67 3.04 -25.36
C LYS A 220 43.70 1.59 -25.86
N VAL A 221 43.32 0.63 -25.00
CA VAL A 221 43.41 -0.83 -25.27
C VAL A 221 42.04 -1.48 -25.38
N LYS A 222 41.08 -1.03 -24.56
CA LYS A 222 39.73 -1.59 -24.52
C LYS A 222 38.72 -0.54 -24.09
N ASN A 223 37.53 -0.61 -24.67
CA ASN A 223 36.38 0.18 -24.25
C ASN A 223 35.67 -0.49 -23.06
N ARG A 224 35.23 0.32 -22.10
CA ARG A 224 34.46 -0.13 -20.93
C ARG A 224 33.07 0.47 -20.97
N SER A 225 32.05 -0.40 -20.89
CA SER A 225 30.66 -0.01 -20.76
C SER A 225 30.19 -0.07 -19.31
N TYR A 226 29.47 0.95 -18.87
CA TYR A 226 28.87 1.07 -17.55
C TYR A 226 27.35 1.20 -17.71
N ASP A 227 26.59 0.29 -17.09
CA ASP A 227 25.14 0.33 -17.17
C ASP A 227 24.58 1.46 -16.34
N VAL A 228 23.65 2.22 -16.93
CA VAL A 228 22.93 3.32 -16.29
C VAL A 228 21.65 2.76 -15.65
N HIS A 229 21.46 3.06 -14.37
CA HIS A 229 20.37 2.61 -13.52
C HIS A 229 19.36 3.73 -13.25
N TYR A 230 18.18 3.35 -12.77
CA TYR A 230 17.06 4.25 -12.43
C TYR A 230 16.50 5.09 -13.57
N THR A 231 16.72 4.64 -14.81
CA THR A 231 16.10 5.20 -16.01
C THR A 231 14.76 4.54 -16.28
N PHE A 232 13.90 5.20 -17.06
CA PHE A 232 12.63 4.61 -17.48
C PHE A 232 12.84 3.36 -18.33
N PHE A 233 13.91 3.37 -19.14
CA PHE A 233 14.32 2.22 -19.93
C PHE A 233 14.64 0.99 -19.05
N SER A 234 15.40 1.18 -17.97
CA SER A 234 15.76 0.07 -17.06
C SER A 234 14.55 -0.50 -16.30
N ASN A 235 13.53 0.32 -16.02
CA ASN A 235 12.33 -0.06 -15.26
C ASN A 235 11.06 -0.16 -16.13
N PHE A 236 11.21 -0.37 -17.44
CA PHE A 236 10.11 -0.31 -18.41
C PHE A 236 8.92 -1.22 -18.05
N GLY A 237 9.18 -2.42 -17.50
CA GLY A 237 8.11 -3.36 -17.12
C GLY A 237 7.20 -2.82 -16.02
N VAL A 238 7.77 -2.09 -15.05
CA VAL A 238 7.00 -1.41 -14.00
C VAL A 238 6.18 -0.27 -14.61
N MET A 239 6.76 0.48 -15.55
CA MET A 239 6.07 1.57 -16.23
C MET A 239 4.87 1.07 -17.05
N ILE A 240 5.05 0.01 -17.84
CA ILE A 240 3.96 -0.62 -18.61
C ILE A 240 2.83 -1.08 -17.68
N PHE A 241 3.16 -1.71 -16.55
CA PHE A 241 2.15 -2.11 -15.57
C PHE A 241 1.30 -0.93 -15.09
N PHE A 242 1.92 0.21 -14.76
CA PHE A 242 1.19 1.40 -14.35
C PHE A 242 0.42 2.05 -15.51
N PHE A 243 1.00 2.14 -16.71
CA PHE A 243 0.34 2.74 -17.88
C PHE A 243 -0.87 1.95 -18.36
N LEU A 244 -0.93 0.65 -18.11
CA LEU A 244 -2.10 -0.19 -18.44
C LEU A 244 -3.16 -0.24 -17.32
N LEU A 245 -2.90 0.34 -16.16
CA LEU A 245 -3.84 0.36 -15.03
C LEU A 245 -5.17 1.09 -15.33
N PRO A 246 -5.20 2.20 -16.10
CA PRO A 246 -6.45 2.79 -16.58
C PRO A 246 -7.26 1.84 -17.46
N LEU A 247 -6.59 1.09 -18.37
CA LEU A 247 -7.26 0.08 -19.18
C LEU A 247 -7.86 -1.02 -18.30
N LEU A 248 -7.10 -1.52 -17.33
CA LEU A 248 -7.57 -2.51 -16.37
C LEU A 248 -8.80 -2.01 -15.59
N THR A 249 -8.80 -0.72 -15.21
CA THR A 249 -9.94 -0.08 -14.53
C THR A 249 -11.20 -0.10 -15.41
N LEU A 250 -11.06 0.08 -16.73
CA LEU A 250 -12.19 0.00 -17.65
C LEU A 250 -12.73 -1.43 -17.81
N MET A 251 -11.85 -2.45 -17.70
CA MET A 251 -12.23 -3.86 -17.77
C MET A 251 -12.93 -4.35 -16.50
N ILE A 252 -12.43 -3.94 -15.33
CA ILE A 252 -12.98 -4.33 -14.02
C ILE A 252 -14.11 -3.38 -13.66
N LYS A 253 -15.30 -3.59 -14.25
CA LYS A 253 -16.49 -2.78 -13.96
C LYS A 253 -17.32 -3.38 -12.82
N ASN A 254 -16.75 -3.43 -11.61
CA ASN A 254 -17.44 -3.97 -10.41
C ASN A 254 -17.74 -2.87 -9.36
N ARG A 255 -18.71 -3.15 -8.47
CA ARG A 255 -19.21 -2.17 -7.47
C ARG A 255 -18.49 -2.30 -6.12
N THR A 256 -17.19 -2.57 -6.15
CA THR A 256 -16.42 -2.86 -4.93
C THR A 256 -15.59 -1.66 -4.49
N ILE A 257 -15.22 -1.61 -3.21
CA ILE A 257 -14.27 -0.61 -2.68
C ILE A 257 -12.94 -0.68 -3.44
N MET A 258 -12.52 -1.88 -3.84
CA MET A 258 -11.29 -2.07 -4.62
C MET A 258 -11.35 -1.32 -5.96
N PHE A 259 -12.49 -1.34 -6.64
CA PHE A 259 -12.68 -0.55 -7.88
C PHE A 259 -12.51 0.94 -7.62
N THR A 260 -13.08 1.47 -6.54
CA THR A 260 -12.91 2.88 -6.17
C THR A 260 -11.44 3.26 -5.98
N ILE A 261 -10.69 2.43 -5.24
CA ILE A 261 -9.26 2.65 -4.99
C ILE A 261 -8.49 2.63 -6.31
N VAL A 262 -8.67 1.58 -7.12
CA VAL A 262 -7.99 1.42 -8.41
C VAL A 262 -8.35 2.57 -9.36
N HIS A 263 -9.62 2.95 -9.43
CA HIS A 263 -10.08 4.10 -10.22
C HIS A 263 -9.40 5.40 -9.78
N GLN A 264 -9.34 5.67 -8.48
CA GLN A 264 -8.73 6.88 -7.95
C GLN A 264 -7.22 6.90 -8.21
N THR A 265 -6.54 5.78 -7.96
CA THR A 265 -5.10 5.61 -8.25
C THR A 265 -4.81 5.80 -9.73
N SER A 266 -5.65 5.23 -10.60
CA SER A 266 -5.56 5.43 -12.05
C SER A 266 -5.75 6.89 -12.44
N PHE A 267 -6.82 7.52 -11.97
CA PHE A 267 -7.19 8.86 -12.37
C PHE A 267 -6.18 9.93 -11.94
N TYR A 268 -5.65 9.82 -10.73
CA TYR A 268 -4.73 10.82 -10.18
C TYR A 268 -3.28 10.38 -10.26
N GLY A 269 -2.97 9.18 -9.77
CA GLY A 269 -1.59 8.68 -9.68
C GLY A 269 -1.00 8.38 -11.05
N VAL A 270 -1.70 7.56 -11.85
CA VAL A 270 -1.16 7.13 -13.15
C VAL A 270 -1.13 8.29 -14.15
N ASN A 271 -2.16 9.14 -14.19
CA ASN A 271 -2.12 10.32 -15.07
C ASN A 271 -0.98 11.29 -14.69
N LEU A 272 -0.72 11.49 -13.39
CA LEU A 272 0.44 12.28 -12.95
C LEU A 272 1.75 11.63 -13.37
N LEU A 273 1.86 10.30 -13.24
CA LEU A 273 3.04 9.55 -13.67
C LEU A 273 3.26 9.64 -15.19
N MET A 274 2.21 9.51 -16.00
CA MET A 274 2.28 9.67 -17.46
C MET A 274 2.71 11.09 -17.84
N LEU A 275 2.17 12.11 -17.18
CA LEU A 275 2.55 13.50 -17.40
C LEU A 275 4.02 13.73 -17.03
N TYR A 276 4.46 13.21 -15.87
CA TYR A 276 5.86 13.28 -15.46
C TYR A 276 6.79 12.59 -16.46
N PHE A 277 6.40 11.39 -16.93
CA PHE A 277 7.13 10.67 -17.95
C PHE A 277 7.27 11.49 -19.23
N LEU A 278 6.18 12.09 -19.72
CA LEU A 278 6.18 12.89 -20.95
C LEU A 278 7.03 14.17 -20.82
N LEU A 279 7.02 14.83 -19.67
CA LEU A 279 7.77 16.08 -19.45
C LEU A 279 9.25 15.84 -19.13
N LYS A 280 9.61 14.67 -18.61
CA LYS A 280 11.01 14.35 -18.30
C LYS A 280 11.78 14.20 -19.62
N ASN A 281 12.91 14.89 -19.73
CA ASN A 281 13.81 14.83 -20.89
C ASN A 281 13.08 15.03 -22.23
N ASP A 282 12.03 15.87 -22.25
CA ASP A 282 11.24 16.17 -23.45
C ASP A 282 10.70 14.95 -24.20
N HIS A 283 10.40 13.85 -23.49
CA HIS A 283 9.84 12.63 -24.08
C HIS A 283 8.57 12.88 -24.91
N TRP A 284 7.78 13.90 -24.59
CA TRP A 284 6.63 14.32 -25.40
C TRP A 284 7.04 14.73 -26.82
N ALA A 285 8.13 15.49 -26.98
CA ALA A 285 8.63 15.95 -28.26
C ALA A 285 9.25 14.78 -29.04
N HIS A 286 10.03 13.95 -28.35
CA HIS A 286 10.62 12.77 -28.99
C HIS A 286 9.56 11.73 -29.41
N LEU A 287 8.49 11.56 -28.65
CA LEU A 287 7.37 10.68 -29.02
C LEU A 287 6.64 11.17 -30.27
N LEU A 288 6.40 12.48 -30.39
CA LEU A 288 5.76 13.07 -31.58
C LEU A 288 6.64 13.00 -32.82
N THR A 289 7.96 13.08 -32.63
CA THR A 289 8.95 13.04 -33.71
C THR A 289 9.55 11.66 -33.92
N LEU A 290 9.05 10.62 -33.23
CA LEU A 290 9.58 9.25 -33.29
C LEU A 290 11.10 9.14 -33.06
N GLY A 291 11.65 10.01 -32.20
CA GLY A 291 13.08 10.06 -31.87
C GLY A 291 13.96 10.83 -32.86
N PHE A 292 13.40 11.54 -33.84
CA PHE A 292 14.19 12.32 -34.80
C PHE A 292 14.64 13.70 -34.28
N PHE A 293 14.03 14.18 -33.20
CA PHE A 293 14.38 15.44 -32.52
C PHE A 293 15.31 15.18 -31.33
#